data_AF-A0A8S3UA19-F1
#
_entry.id   AF-A0A8S3UA19-F1
#
_cell.length_a   1.000
_cell.length_b   1.000
_cell.length_c   1.000
_cell.angle_alpha   90.00
_cell.angle_beta   90.00
_cell.angle_gamma   90.00
#
_symmetry.space_group_name_H-M   'P 1'
#
loop_
_entity.id
_entity.type
_entity.pdbx_description
1 polymer ?
#
loop_
_entity_poly.entity_id
_entity_poly.type
_entity_poly.pdbx_seq_one_letter_code
_entity_poly.pdbx_strand_id
1 'polypeptide(L)'
;MTNKDFVAINPAKSEIVPLTKVQQQLNVYLGDKKIDEKNEVKHLGLIRTIKNKVNIEDRLKVARRTIYAMLGPGLSARKGMSPIVSARLWQTYALPRACMIQGLPKRVASAANYCLLGIEPIQSTVDRLLLNFFGGIIQDNTSIEYRIIERQLVMSKQTANTFISRLETALSKYKLPKAQELLLVKPTREKWKTTVKCAIQDYWAEKWEMEKLEKSTMKYLDIKARPIGHAHQIWKFTSNNTLEVKKAEIKAKLITRTYTLQVDRAKFSRNVEQDMCQLCNSATEDTEHFMLECNALKTERDKHLTTLISYVKNNIGNKIFDKIMNEGQMVEFILDSSSEKIKEIVNIKHQNIRDIENITRTLCYGLHTKRTTLLNKS
;
A
#
# COMPACT_ATOMS: atom_id res chain seq x y z
N MET A 1 4.22 40.94 4.07
CA MET A 1 4.84 39.69 3.61
C MET A 1 5.68 39.13 4.74
N THR A 2 5.26 38.02 5.36
CA THR A 2 6.00 37.39 6.45
C THR A 2 7.24 36.69 5.88
N ASN A 3 8.41 36.94 6.48
CA ASN A 3 9.66 36.22 6.24
C ASN A 3 9.44 34.71 6.44
N LYS A 4 8.97 34.03 5.39
CA LYS A 4 8.90 32.56 5.37
C LYS A 4 10.31 32.03 5.18
N ASP A 5 10.63 30.99 5.93
CA ASP A 5 11.90 30.27 5.90
C ASP A 5 12.31 29.93 4.47
N PHE A 6 13.17 30.77 3.89
CA PHE A 6 13.91 30.42 2.69
C PHE A 6 14.86 29.30 3.10
N VAL A 7 14.53 28.07 2.71
CA VAL A 7 15.45 26.95 2.82
C VAL A 7 16.55 27.16 1.80
N ALA A 8 17.57 27.92 2.19
CA ALA A 8 18.78 28.08 1.42
C ALA A 8 19.55 26.75 1.48
N ILE A 9 19.80 26.17 0.30
CA ILE A 9 20.67 25.00 0.18
C ILE A 9 22.08 25.47 0.56
N ASN A 10 22.69 24.83 1.56
CA ASN A 10 24.02 25.20 2.02
C ASN A 10 25.07 24.65 1.03
N PRO A 11 25.78 25.51 0.26
CA PRO A 11 26.75 25.05 -0.74
C PRO A 11 27.86 24.19 -0.14
N ALA A 12 28.27 24.46 1.11
CA ALA A 12 29.32 23.72 1.79
C ALA A 12 28.91 22.29 2.18
N LYS A 13 27.62 21.96 2.13
CA LYS A 13 27.07 20.62 2.42
C LYS A 13 26.46 19.94 1.20
N SER A 14 26.55 20.57 0.03
CA SER A 14 26.00 20.05 -1.21
C SER A 14 27.09 19.35 -2.01
N GLU A 15 26.75 18.19 -2.58
CA GLU A 15 27.65 17.37 -3.38
C GLU A 15 26.88 16.89 -4.61
N ILE A 16 27.55 16.78 -5.76
CA ILE A 16 26.94 16.34 -7.03
C ILE A 16 27.49 14.99 -7.42
N VAL A 17 26.61 14.06 -7.81
CA VAL A 17 26.99 12.76 -8.37
C VAL A 17 26.36 12.61 -9.75
N PRO A 18 27.14 12.39 -10.81
CA PRO A 18 26.59 12.12 -12.13
C PRO A 18 25.98 10.72 -12.15
N LEU A 19 24.69 10.62 -12.49
CA LEU A 19 23.97 9.34 -12.57
C LEU A 19 24.11 8.66 -13.95
N THR A 20 24.58 9.39 -14.96
CA THR A 20 24.74 8.91 -16.34
C THR A 20 26.21 8.96 -16.74
N LYS A 21 26.65 8.00 -17.57
CA LYS A 21 28.02 7.91 -18.09
C LYS A 21 28.39 9.03 -19.08
N VAL A 22 27.47 9.94 -19.41
CA VAL A 22 27.76 11.07 -20.28
C VAL A 22 28.60 12.04 -19.47
N GLN A 23 29.92 11.88 -19.54
CA GLN A 23 30.92 12.74 -18.91
C GLN A 23 30.95 14.12 -19.58
N GLN A 24 29.92 14.91 -19.37
CA GLN A 24 30.05 16.35 -19.50
C GLN A 24 30.43 16.86 -18.12
N GLN A 25 31.64 17.41 -17.98
CA GLN A 25 32.03 18.17 -16.80
C GLN A 25 31.10 19.39 -16.71
N LEU A 26 29.98 19.23 -16.02
CA LEU A 26 29.05 20.31 -15.77
C LEU A 26 29.62 21.11 -14.60
N ASN A 27 30.09 22.32 -14.89
CA ASN A 27 30.42 23.28 -13.85
C ASN A 27 29.12 23.77 -13.22
N VAL A 28 28.68 23.11 -12.14
CA VAL A 28 27.48 23.50 -11.40
C VAL A 28 27.84 24.46 -10.28
N TYR A 29 27.13 25.58 -10.22
CA TYR A 29 27.29 26.60 -9.19
C TYR A 29 26.01 26.70 -8.37
N LEU A 30 26.16 26.93 -7.05
CA LEU A 30 25.05 27.20 -6.14
C LEU A 30 25.31 28.56 -5.49
N GLY A 31 24.68 29.61 -6.06
CA GLY A 31 25.14 30.98 -5.86
C GLY A 31 26.52 31.17 -6.52
N ASP A 32 27.44 31.82 -5.82
CA ASP A 32 28.79 32.09 -6.34
C ASP A 32 29.81 30.97 -6.08
N LYS A 33 29.36 29.85 -5.47
CA LYS A 33 30.24 28.72 -5.13
C LYS A 33 30.06 27.58 -6.12
N LYS A 34 31.16 27.18 -6.76
CA LYS A 34 31.24 25.95 -7.53
C LYS A 34 31.08 24.76 -6.60
N ILE A 35 30.22 23.81 -6.97
CA ILE A 35 30.08 22.56 -6.23
C ILE A 35 30.94 21.49 -6.91
N ASP A 36 31.78 20.83 -6.13
CA ASP A 36 32.63 19.75 -6.63
C ASP A 36 31.80 18.51 -6.94
N GLU A 37 32.07 17.93 -8.11
CA GLU A 37 31.52 16.65 -8.53
C GLU A 37 32.28 15.52 -7.83
N LYS A 38 31.54 14.63 -7.16
CA LYS A 38 32.10 13.46 -6.49
C LYS A 38 31.58 12.18 -7.14
N ASN A 39 32.46 11.19 -7.23
CA ASN A 39 32.11 9.86 -7.73
C ASN A 39 31.19 9.09 -6.75
N GLU A 40 31.16 9.52 -5.49
CA GLU A 40 30.32 8.97 -4.44
C GLU A 40 29.80 10.04 -3.49
N VAL A 41 28.53 9.91 -3.07
CA VAL A 41 27.91 10.79 -2.05
C VAL A 41 27.15 9.96 -1.05
N LYS A 42 27.33 10.27 0.24
CA LYS A 42 26.61 9.64 1.34
C LYS A 42 25.32 10.41 1.62
N HIS A 43 24.18 9.89 1.17
CA HIS A 43 22.86 10.48 1.40
C HIS A 43 22.01 9.59 2.31
N LEU A 44 21.62 10.11 3.49
CA LEU A 44 20.81 9.39 4.48
C LEU A 44 21.39 8.01 4.88
N GLY A 45 22.72 7.92 4.94
CA GLY A 45 23.42 6.69 5.28
C GLY A 45 23.60 5.68 4.13
N LEU A 46 23.19 6.04 2.91
CA LEU A 46 23.42 5.27 1.69
C LEU A 46 24.52 5.94 0.85
N ILE A 47 25.54 5.20 0.45
CA ILE A 47 26.56 5.67 -0.49
C ILE A 47 25.99 5.47 -1.90
N ARG A 48 25.81 6.57 -2.64
CA ARG A 48 25.41 6.54 -4.05
C ARG A 48 26.65 6.68 -4.90
N THR A 49 26.88 5.74 -5.80
CA THR A 49 27.99 5.77 -6.76
C THR A 49 27.47 5.87 -8.19
N ILE A 50 28.28 6.42 -9.10
CA ILE A 50 27.97 6.59 -10.54
C ILE A 50 27.47 5.29 -11.18
N LYS A 51 28.02 4.14 -10.75
CA LYS A 51 27.69 2.86 -11.36
C LYS A 51 26.33 2.32 -10.95
N ASN A 52 25.66 2.90 -9.94
CA ASN A 52 24.45 2.34 -9.30
C ASN A 52 24.55 0.83 -9.01
N LYS A 53 25.78 0.28 -9.01
CA LYS A 53 26.08 -1.07 -8.58
C LYS A 53 25.90 -0.99 -7.09
N VAL A 54 24.73 -1.44 -6.68
CA VAL A 54 24.39 -1.68 -5.29
C VAL A 54 25.60 -2.35 -4.65
N ASN A 55 26.33 -1.59 -3.83
CA ASN A 55 27.46 -2.14 -3.11
C ASN A 55 26.88 -3.15 -2.12
N ILE A 56 27.12 -4.43 -2.39
CA ILE A 56 26.59 -5.53 -1.58
C ILE A 56 27.08 -5.36 -0.14
N GLU A 57 28.31 -4.90 0.06
CA GLU A 57 28.90 -4.55 1.35
C GLU A 57 28.06 -3.50 2.10
N ASP A 58 27.61 -2.44 1.41
CA ASP A 58 26.79 -1.40 2.03
C ASP A 58 25.38 -1.89 2.35
N ARG A 59 24.78 -2.73 1.50
CA ARG A 59 23.51 -3.38 1.83
C ARG A 59 23.65 -4.33 3.01
N LEU A 60 24.74 -5.08 3.09
CA LEU A 60 25.06 -5.93 4.23
C LEU A 60 25.28 -5.07 5.48
N LYS A 61 25.93 -3.91 5.37
CA LYS A 61 26.14 -2.97 6.47
C LYS A 61 24.83 -2.34 6.95
N VAL A 62 23.93 -1.95 6.05
CA VAL A 62 22.58 -1.48 6.37
C VAL A 62 21.79 -2.61 7.04
N ALA A 63 21.79 -3.81 6.48
CA ALA A 63 21.12 -4.97 7.06
C ALA A 63 21.66 -5.28 8.47
N ARG A 64 22.98 -5.28 8.67
CA ARG A 64 23.63 -5.46 9.98
C ARG A 64 23.23 -4.35 10.95
N ARG A 65 23.24 -3.08 10.55
CA ARG A 65 22.79 -1.96 11.39
C ARG A 65 21.32 -2.08 11.75
N THR A 66 20.47 -2.48 10.82
CA THR A 66 19.05 -2.77 11.10
C THR A 66 18.93 -3.92 12.10
N ILE A 67 19.69 -5.01 11.94
CA ILE A 67 19.72 -6.12 12.91
C ILE A 67 20.19 -5.64 14.29
N TYR A 68 21.29 -4.88 14.38
CA TYR A 68 21.80 -4.32 15.64
C TYR A 68 20.80 -3.34 16.29
N ALA A 69 20.14 -2.50 15.50
CA ALA A 69 19.06 -1.64 15.97
C ALA A 69 17.82 -2.43 16.44
N MET A 70 17.65 -3.67 15.95
CA MET A 70 16.63 -4.60 16.42
C MET A 70 17.08 -5.43 17.64
N LEU A 71 18.38 -5.57 17.91
CA LEU A 71 18.87 -6.30 19.10
C LEU A 71 18.51 -5.58 20.41
N GLY A 72 18.71 -4.26 20.50
CA GLY A 72 18.34 -3.45 21.67
C GLY A 72 16.87 -3.61 22.10
N PRO A 73 15.91 -3.62 21.17
CA PRO A 73 14.50 -3.89 21.49
C PRO A 73 14.08 -5.36 21.61
N GLY A 74 15.05 -6.29 21.65
CA GLY A 74 14.78 -7.69 22.03
C GLY A 74 14.90 -8.71 20.91
N LEU A 75 15.45 -8.39 19.74
CA LEU A 75 15.82 -9.40 18.72
C LEU A 75 17.02 -10.27 19.16
N SER A 76 17.13 -10.62 20.44
CA SER A 76 18.01 -11.68 20.91
C SER A 76 17.30 -13.03 20.76
N ALA A 77 18.06 -14.06 20.42
CA ALA A 77 17.56 -15.43 20.23
C ALA A 77 16.81 -16.01 21.44
N ARG A 78 16.89 -15.39 22.64
CA ARG A 78 16.32 -15.91 23.88
C ARG A 78 15.11 -15.14 24.43
N LYS A 79 14.89 -13.88 24.04
CA LYS A 79 13.83 -13.05 24.67
C LYS A 79 12.75 -12.53 23.72
N GLY A 80 12.93 -12.66 22.39
CA GLY A 80 11.97 -12.17 21.41
C GLY A 80 11.80 -10.63 21.45
N MET A 81 11.39 -10.03 20.34
CA MET A 81 11.11 -8.60 20.34
C MET A 81 9.84 -8.31 21.11
N SER A 82 9.85 -7.23 21.91
CA SER A 82 8.62 -6.71 22.50
C SER A 82 7.62 -6.39 21.37
N PRO A 83 6.33 -6.78 21.48
CA PRO A 83 5.33 -6.52 20.45
C PRO A 83 5.21 -5.03 20.08
N ILE A 84 5.43 -4.13 21.05
CA ILE A 84 5.41 -2.67 20.82
C ILE A 84 6.55 -2.28 19.89
N VAL A 85 7.73 -2.85 20.07
CA VAL A 85 8.85 -2.54 19.20
C VAL A 85 8.71 -3.21 17.85
N SER A 86 8.23 -4.45 17.79
CA SER A 86 7.88 -5.10 16.51
C SER A 86 6.91 -4.26 15.68
N ALA A 87 5.88 -3.68 16.33
CA ALA A 87 4.95 -2.77 15.68
C ALA A 87 5.64 -1.49 15.16
N ARG A 88 6.51 -0.87 15.97
CA ARG A 88 7.28 0.31 15.56
C ARG A 88 8.23 -0.01 14.40
N LEU A 89 8.93 -1.14 14.44
CA LEU A 89 9.83 -1.58 13.37
C LEU A 89 9.05 -1.85 12.08
N TRP A 90 7.89 -2.47 12.18
CA TRP A 90 7.00 -2.67 11.03
C TRP A 90 6.56 -1.34 10.42
N GLN A 91 6.10 -0.39 11.23
CA GLN A 91 5.67 0.93 10.77
C GLN A 91 6.84 1.74 10.18
N THR A 92 8.03 1.64 10.77
CA THR A 92 9.21 2.44 10.38
C THR A 92 9.91 1.87 9.15
N TYR A 93 9.98 0.55 9.01
CA TYR A 93 10.83 -0.10 8.01
C TYR A 93 10.04 -0.97 7.02
N ALA A 94 9.12 -1.81 7.51
CA ALA A 94 8.41 -2.75 6.64
C ALA A 94 7.35 -2.04 5.78
N LEU A 95 6.52 -1.19 6.38
CA LEU A 95 5.43 -0.52 5.69
C LEU A 95 5.92 0.43 4.58
N PRO A 96 6.95 1.28 4.80
CA PRO A 96 7.50 2.10 3.71
C PRO A 96 8.10 1.25 2.60
N ARG A 97 8.68 0.09 2.93
CA ARG A 97 9.22 -0.83 1.93
C ARG A 97 8.11 -1.49 1.12
N ALA A 98 6.99 -1.84 1.75
CA ALA A 98 5.81 -2.35 1.07
C ALA A 98 5.23 -1.34 0.07
N CYS A 99 5.17 -0.05 0.42
CA CYS A 99 4.80 0.99 -0.55
C CYS A 99 5.81 1.07 -1.71
N MET A 100 7.11 1.06 -1.41
CA MET A 100 8.16 1.13 -2.44
C MET A 100 8.11 -0.04 -3.42
N ILE A 101 7.84 -1.26 -2.95
CA ILE A 101 7.73 -2.45 -3.80
C ILE A 101 6.57 -2.31 -4.80
N GLN A 102 5.53 -1.57 -4.44
CA GLN A 102 4.36 -1.30 -5.29
C GLN A 102 4.50 -0.02 -6.13
N GLY A 103 5.64 0.66 -6.07
CA GLY A 103 5.83 1.97 -6.68
C GLY A 103 4.98 3.08 -6.06
N LEU A 104 4.36 2.86 -4.90
CA LEU A 104 3.46 3.81 -4.25
C LEU A 104 4.22 4.80 -3.35
N PRO A 105 3.77 6.07 -3.26
CA PRO A 105 4.38 7.03 -2.35
C PRO A 105 4.03 6.71 -0.88
N LYS A 106 4.85 7.20 0.06
CA LYS A 106 4.65 7.00 1.51
C LYS A 106 3.32 7.56 2.05
N ARG A 107 2.70 8.50 1.33
CA ARG A 107 1.42 9.13 1.70
C ARG A 107 0.18 8.28 1.38
N VAL A 108 0.34 7.13 0.72
CA VAL A 108 -0.78 6.21 0.47
C VAL A 108 -1.41 5.78 1.79
N ALA A 109 -2.75 5.74 1.82
CA ALA A 109 -3.50 5.21 2.94
C ALA A 109 -3.03 3.78 3.28
N SER A 110 -2.74 3.52 4.56
CA SER A 110 -2.26 2.21 5.02
C SER A 110 -3.21 1.08 4.63
N ALA A 111 -4.53 1.30 4.72
CA ALA A 111 -5.54 0.33 4.30
C ALA A 111 -5.36 -0.07 2.82
N ALA A 112 -5.19 0.91 1.92
CA ALA A 112 -4.95 0.63 0.50
C ALA A 112 -3.70 -0.23 0.27
N ASN A 113 -2.61 0.08 0.98
CA ASN A 113 -1.38 -0.71 0.90
C ASN A 113 -1.59 -2.16 1.36
N TYR A 114 -2.28 -2.35 2.50
CA TYR A 114 -2.58 -3.68 3.01
C TYR A 114 -3.51 -4.48 2.10
N CYS A 115 -4.58 -3.86 1.59
CA CYS A 115 -5.51 -4.48 0.66
C CYS A 115 -4.84 -4.87 -0.67
N LEU A 116 -3.98 -4.00 -1.22
CA LEU A 116 -3.29 -4.29 -2.47
C LEU A 116 -2.37 -5.51 -2.34
N LEU A 117 -1.55 -5.58 -1.29
CA LEU A 117 -0.64 -6.70 -1.08
C LEU A 117 -1.30 -7.94 -0.45
N GLY A 118 -2.47 -7.78 0.14
CA GLY A 118 -3.10 -8.79 0.98
C GLY A 118 -2.27 -9.14 2.22
N ILE A 119 -1.45 -8.20 2.71
CA ILE A 119 -0.61 -8.45 3.90
C ILE A 119 -1.38 -8.14 5.17
N GLU A 120 -1.11 -8.94 6.19
CA GLU A 120 -1.69 -8.76 7.50
C GLU A 120 -1.01 -7.59 8.25
N PRO A 121 -1.77 -6.68 8.89
CA PRO A 121 -1.19 -5.74 9.83
C PRO A 121 -0.40 -6.44 10.93
N ILE A 122 0.72 -5.87 11.34
CA ILE A 122 1.50 -6.42 12.45
C ILE A 122 0.66 -6.53 13.73
N GLN A 123 -0.27 -5.59 13.94
CA GLN A 123 -1.13 -5.58 15.11
C GLN A 123 -2.07 -6.81 15.15
N SER A 124 -2.67 -7.21 14.02
CA SER A 124 -3.47 -8.45 13.99
C SER A 124 -2.61 -9.68 14.26
N THR A 125 -1.37 -9.71 13.78
CA THR A 125 -0.46 -10.83 14.09
C THR A 125 -0.17 -10.92 15.58
N VAL A 126 0.13 -9.78 16.23
CA VAL A 126 0.36 -9.70 17.68
C VAL A 126 -0.88 -10.13 18.44
N ASP A 127 -2.05 -9.59 18.09
CA ASP A 127 -3.31 -9.89 18.78
C ASP A 127 -3.69 -11.37 18.59
N ARG A 128 -3.50 -11.93 17.39
CA ARG A 128 -3.75 -13.34 17.11
C ARG A 128 -2.86 -14.26 17.94
N LEU A 129 -1.58 -13.92 18.09
CA LEU A 129 -0.65 -14.69 18.92
C LEU A 129 -1.06 -14.62 20.39
N LEU A 130 -1.40 -13.42 20.87
CA LEU A 130 -1.91 -13.20 22.23
C LEU A 130 -3.16 -14.05 22.52
N LEU A 131 -4.17 -13.96 21.64
CA LEU A 131 -5.43 -14.68 21.77
C LEU A 131 -5.24 -16.20 21.68
N ASN A 132 -4.40 -16.69 20.78
CA ASN A 132 -4.11 -18.12 20.67
C ASN A 132 -3.27 -18.65 21.84
N PHE A 133 -2.38 -17.84 22.40
CA PHE A 133 -1.64 -18.18 23.61
C PHE A 133 -2.58 -18.33 24.81
N PHE A 134 -3.46 -17.34 25.02
CA PHE A 134 -4.52 -17.44 26.02
C PHE A 134 -5.41 -18.67 25.79
N GLY A 135 -5.84 -18.88 24.55
CA GLY A 135 -6.64 -20.05 24.15
C GLY A 135 -5.97 -21.38 24.43
N GLY A 136 -4.63 -21.44 24.42
CA GLY A 136 -3.85 -22.60 24.84
C GLY A 136 -3.85 -22.79 26.36
N ILE A 137 -3.64 -21.72 27.12
CA ILE A 137 -3.63 -21.76 28.60
C ILE A 137 -4.97 -22.26 29.14
N ILE A 138 -6.10 -21.79 28.59
CA ILE A 138 -7.42 -22.17 29.11
C ILE A 138 -7.78 -23.65 28.91
N GLN A 139 -7.08 -24.37 28.01
CA GLN A 139 -7.33 -25.80 27.78
C GLN A 139 -6.84 -26.66 28.94
N ASP A 140 -5.78 -26.24 29.64
CA ASP A 140 -5.18 -26.99 30.74
C ASP A 140 -5.41 -26.27 32.07
N ASN A 141 -6.48 -26.65 32.78
CA ASN A 141 -6.81 -26.10 34.10
C ASN A 141 -5.84 -26.52 35.20
N THR A 142 -4.96 -27.49 34.96
CA THR A 142 -3.98 -27.94 35.96
C THR A 142 -2.71 -27.08 35.92
N SER A 143 -2.46 -26.40 34.80
CA SER A 143 -1.30 -25.55 34.59
C SER A 143 -1.21 -24.38 35.58
N ILE A 144 0.03 -23.98 35.90
CA ILE A 144 0.29 -22.81 36.75
C ILE A 144 -0.18 -21.53 36.05
N GLU A 145 0.00 -21.46 34.72
CA GLU A 145 -0.43 -20.37 33.87
C GLU A 145 -1.94 -20.13 33.96
N TYR A 146 -2.74 -21.19 33.98
CA TYR A 146 -4.19 -21.10 34.15
C TYR A 146 -4.56 -20.43 35.48
N ARG A 147 -3.98 -20.91 36.60
CA ARG A 147 -4.24 -20.35 37.94
C ARG A 147 -3.79 -18.90 38.05
N ILE A 148 -2.67 -18.54 37.40
CA ILE A 148 -2.21 -17.15 37.33
C ILE A 148 -3.22 -16.29 36.58
N ILE A 149 -3.69 -16.73 35.42
CA ILE A 149 -4.67 -15.98 34.62
C ILE A 149 -5.98 -15.80 35.39
N GLU A 150 -6.51 -16.87 35.98
CA GLU A 150 -7.72 -16.84 36.79
C GLU A 150 -7.60 -15.82 37.93
N ARG A 151 -6.52 -15.88 38.71
CA ARG A 151 -6.25 -14.91 39.77
C ARG A 151 -6.13 -13.49 39.23
N GLN A 152 -5.39 -13.29 38.13
CA GLN A 152 -5.17 -11.96 37.56
C GLN A 152 -6.46 -11.36 36.99
N LEU A 153 -7.38 -12.17 36.45
CA LEU A 153 -8.69 -11.69 35.99
C LEU A 153 -9.56 -11.15 37.13
N VAL A 154 -9.43 -11.71 38.34
CA VAL A 154 -10.13 -11.20 39.53
C VAL A 154 -9.44 -9.94 40.09
N MET A 155 -8.11 -9.90 40.06
CA MET A 155 -7.33 -8.85 40.71
C MET A 155 -7.02 -7.63 39.83
N SER A 156 -7.04 -7.77 38.50
CA SER A 156 -6.52 -6.73 37.61
C SER A 156 -7.47 -5.53 37.52
N LYS A 157 -6.94 -4.34 37.81
CA LYS A 157 -7.59 -3.07 37.43
C LYS A 157 -7.41 -2.85 35.93
N GLN A 158 -8.45 -2.37 35.26
CA GLN A 158 -8.51 -2.21 33.79
C GLN A 158 -7.40 -1.29 33.22
N THR A 159 -6.82 -0.43 34.04
CA THR A 159 -5.83 0.59 33.65
C THR A 159 -4.37 0.12 33.62
N ALA A 160 -4.05 -1.09 34.10
CA ALA A 160 -2.67 -1.55 34.17
C ALA A 160 -2.16 -2.07 32.82
N ASN A 161 -0.90 -1.78 32.43
CA ASN A 161 -0.27 -2.32 31.22
C ASN A 161 0.16 -3.79 31.40
N THR A 162 -0.78 -4.65 31.76
CA THR A 162 -0.58 -6.08 32.05
C THR A 162 -0.98 -6.95 30.86
N PHE A 163 -0.57 -8.22 30.89
CA PHE A 163 -1.03 -9.23 29.92
C PHE A 163 -2.56 -9.30 29.85
N ILE A 164 -3.24 -9.28 31.01
CA ILE A 164 -4.71 -9.36 31.09
C ILE A 164 -5.40 -8.14 30.48
N SER A 165 -4.93 -6.92 30.78
CA SER A 165 -5.52 -5.71 30.17
C SER A 165 -5.40 -5.72 28.64
N ARG A 166 -4.25 -6.18 28.12
CA ARG A 166 -4.02 -6.34 26.67
C ARG A 166 -4.90 -7.44 26.07
N LEU A 167 -5.09 -8.55 26.78
CA LEU A 167 -5.98 -9.63 26.36
C LEU A 167 -7.43 -9.15 26.28
N GLU A 168 -7.94 -8.50 27.32
CA GLU A 168 -9.30 -7.94 27.36
C GLU A 168 -9.51 -6.88 26.27
N THR A 169 -8.51 -6.02 26.04
CA THR A 169 -8.54 -5.05 24.93
C THR A 169 -8.65 -5.77 23.58
N ALA A 170 -7.88 -6.85 23.37
CA ALA A 170 -7.96 -7.63 22.14
C ALA A 170 -9.30 -8.35 21.99
N LEU A 171 -9.80 -9.01 23.05
CA LEU A 171 -11.10 -9.68 23.04
C LEU A 171 -12.22 -8.69 22.69
N SER A 172 -12.26 -7.54 23.36
CA SER A 172 -13.24 -6.48 23.10
C SER A 172 -13.12 -5.92 21.68
N LYS A 173 -11.91 -5.62 21.22
CA LYS A 173 -11.65 -5.11 19.85
C LYS A 173 -12.20 -6.02 18.76
N TYR A 174 -12.07 -7.33 18.93
CA TYR A 174 -12.54 -8.33 17.95
C TYR A 174 -13.94 -8.88 18.27
N LYS A 175 -14.69 -8.25 19.19
CA LYS A 175 -16.04 -8.69 19.59
C LYS A 175 -16.08 -10.16 20.03
N LEU A 176 -15.02 -10.64 20.68
CA LEU A 176 -14.90 -12.01 21.20
C LEU A 176 -15.46 -12.10 22.64
N PRO A 177 -15.85 -13.31 23.11
CA PRO A 177 -16.32 -13.50 24.48
C PRO A 177 -15.28 -13.06 25.51
N LYS A 178 -15.73 -12.57 26.67
CA LYS A 178 -14.83 -12.11 27.74
C LYS A 178 -13.95 -13.27 28.24
N ALA A 179 -12.77 -12.97 28.79
CA ALA A 179 -11.88 -14.03 29.25
C ALA A 179 -12.53 -14.91 30.34
N GLN A 180 -13.33 -14.31 31.22
CA GLN A 180 -14.10 -15.01 32.26
C GLN A 180 -15.10 -16.02 31.65
N GLU A 181 -15.82 -15.62 30.59
CA GLU A 181 -16.76 -16.50 29.88
C GLU A 181 -16.03 -17.68 29.23
N LEU A 182 -14.83 -17.43 28.68
CA LEU A 182 -14.00 -18.46 28.05
C LEU A 182 -13.37 -19.45 29.05
N LEU A 183 -13.22 -19.07 30.32
CA LEU A 183 -12.81 -19.99 31.38
C LEU A 183 -13.94 -20.97 31.75
N LEU A 184 -15.20 -20.50 31.71
CA LEU A 184 -16.39 -21.30 32.00
C LEU A 184 -16.75 -22.22 30.82
N VAL A 185 -16.79 -21.68 29.60
CA VAL A 185 -17.16 -22.42 28.39
C VAL A 185 -15.95 -22.46 27.45
N LYS A 186 -15.16 -23.53 27.59
CA LYS A 186 -13.90 -23.69 26.87
C LYS A 186 -14.15 -24.14 25.43
N PRO A 187 -13.80 -23.34 24.41
CA PRO A 187 -13.83 -23.81 23.03
C PRO A 187 -12.71 -24.83 22.81
N THR A 188 -12.88 -25.76 21.87
CA THR A 188 -11.76 -26.60 21.41
C THR A 188 -10.68 -25.74 20.76
N ARG A 189 -9.42 -26.20 20.79
CA ARG A 189 -8.28 -25.46 20.22
C ARG A 189 -8.48 -25.07 18.75
N GLU A 190 -9.06 -25.95 17.94
CA GLU A 190 -9.32 -25.72 16.52
C GLU A 190 -10.46 -24.71 16.30
N LYS A 191 -11.55 -24.86 17.06
CA LYS A 191 -12.68 -23.92 17.03
C LYS A 191 -12.19 -22.53 17.43
N TRP A 192 -11.41 -22.43 18.51
CA TRP A 192 -10.84 -21.15 18.97
C TRP A 192 -9.95 -20.48 17.91
N LYS A 193 -8.99 -21.22 17.34
CA LYS A 193 -8.13 -20.68 16.27
C LYS A 193 -8.93 -20.16 15.09
N THR A 194 -9.99 -20.87 14.70
CA THR A 194 -10.87 -20.49 13.60
C THR A 194 -11.68 -19.24 13.95
N THR A 195 -12.29 -19.20 15.13
CA THR A 195 -13.03 -18.05 15.65
C THR A 195 -12.14 -16.80 15.71
N VAL A 196 -10.94 -16.90 16.27
CA VAL A 196 -9.98 -15.78 16.34
C VAL A 196 -9.58 -15.32 14.94
N LYS A 197 -9.32 -16.25 14.01
CA LYS A 197 -8.96 -15.91 12.62
C LYS A 197 -10.09 -15.14 11.93
N CYS A 198 -11.32 -15.62 12.01
CA CYS A 198 -12.48 -14.96 11.40
C CYS A 198 -12.72 -13.58 12.03
N ALA A 199 -12.78 -13.49 13.37
CA ALA A 199 -13.03 -12.23 14.06
C ALA A 199 -11.98 -11.14 13.73
N ILE A 200 -10.72 -11.52 13.59
CA ILE A 200 -9.66 -10.61 13.15
C ILE A 200 -9.87 -10.17 11.70
N GLN A 201 -10.18 -11.11 10.80
CA GLN A 201 -10.44 -10.78 9.39
C GLN A 201 -11.63 -9.82 9.24
N ASP A 202 -12.72 -10.10 9.93
CA ASP A 202 -13.95 -9.31 9.88
C ASP A 202 -13.72 -7.89 10.43
N TYR A 203 -13.04 -7.76 11.58
CA TYR A 203 -12.69 -6.44 12.14
C TYR A 203 -11.87 -5.59 11.18
N TRP A 204 -10.85 -6.16 10.52
CA TRP A 204 -9.99 -5.39 9.63
C TRP A 204 -10.67 -5.08 8.29
N ALA A 205 -11.54 -5.96 7.79
CA ALA A 205 -12.38 -5.66 6.64
C ALA A 205 -13.33 -4.49 6.95
N GLU A 206 -14.05 -4.54 8.07
CA GLU A 206 -14.94 -3.46 8.55
C GLU A 206 -14.16 -2.14 8.72
N LYS A 207 -13.01 -2.20 9.40
CA LYS A 207 -12.16 -1.02 9.63
C LYS A 207 -11.64 -0.40 8.33
N TRP A 208 -11.20 -1.20 7.38
CA TRP A 208 -10.68 -0.68 6.12
C TRP A 208 -11.80 -0.10 5.25
N GLU A 209 -13.01 -0.67 5.29
CA GLU A 209 -14.16 -0.10 4.58
C GLU A 209 -14.53 1.28 5.17
N MET A 210 -14.50 1.43 6.49
CA MET A 210 -14.65 2.75 7.13
C MET A 210 -13.57 3.73 6.67
N GLU A 211 -12.29 3.33 6.64
CA GLU A 211 -11.20 4.19 6.13
C GLU A 211 -11.39 4.56 4.64
N LYS A 212 -11.95 3.66 3.82
CA LYS A 212 -12.25 3.91 2.41
C LYS A 212 -13.33 4.98 2.24
N LEU A 213 -14.38 4.95 3.07
CA LEU A 213 -15.44 5.96 3.07
C LEU A 213 -14.89 7.34 3.45
N GLU A 214 -13.95 7.41 4.39
CA GLU A 214 -13.32 8.67 4.82
C GLU A 214 -12.34 9.23 3.80
N LYS A 215 -11.67 8.35 3.02
CA LYS A 215 -10.53 8.74 2.17
C LYS A 215 -10.89 8.64 0.70
N SER A 216 -11.09 9.81 0.08
CA SER A 216 -11.33 9.94 -1.36
C SER A 216 -10.23 9.33 -2.25
N THR A 217 -9.02 9.10 -1.72
CA THR A 217 -7.92 8.40 -2.40
C THR A 217 -8.19 6.91 -2.64
N MET A 218 -9.14 6.31 -1.91
CA MET A 218 -9.52 4.90 -2.03
C MET A 218 -10.82 4.70 -2.81
N LYS A 219 -11.36 5.74 -3.47
CA LYS A 219 -12.64 5.73 -4.20
C LYS A 219 -12.79 4.52 -5.13
N TYR A 220 -11.72 4.15 -5.83
CA TYR A 220 -11.74 3.10 -6.86
C TYR A 220 -11.20 1.75 -6.38
N LEU A 221 -10.73 1.66 -5.13
CA LEU A 221 -10.20 0.42 -4.57
C LEU A 221 -11.30 -0.28 -3.79
N ASP A 222 -11.71 -1.46 -4.26
CA ASP A 222 -12.64 -2.26 -3.51
C ASP A 222 -11.95 -3.14 -2.46
N ILE A 223 -12.56 -3.22 -1.29
CA ILE A 223 -12.02 -3.98 -0.17
C ILE A 223 -12.78 -5.29 -0.13
N LYS A 224 -12.10 -6.34 -0.58
CA LYS A 224 -12.63 -7.71 -0.49
C LYS A 224 -13.05 -8.01 0.95
N ALA A 225 -14.13 -8.77 1.13
CA ALA A 225 -14.61 -9.20 2.45
C ALA A 225 -13.53 -9.89 3.30
N ARG A 226 -12.55 -10.56 2.68
CA ARG A 226 -11.39 -11.14 3.35
C ARG A 226 -10.10 -10.70 2.66
N PRO A 227 -9.59 -9.50 3.00
CA PRO A 227 -8.47 -8.91 2.29
C PRO A 227 -7.11 -9.44 2.80
N ILE A 228 -7.04 -9.91 4.06
CA ILE A 228 -5.83 -10.47 4.65
C ILE A 228 -5.51 -11.85 4.06
N GLY A 229 -4.28 -12.01 3.55
CA GLY A 229 -3.78 -13.24 2.93
C GLY A 229 -4.05 -13.34 1.43
N HIS A 230 -4.76 -12.37 0.85
CA HIS A 230 -5.18 -12.41 -0.55
C HIS A 230 -4.80 -11.12 -1.27
N ALA A 231 -3.68 -11.15 -1.99
CA ALA A 231 -3.25 -10.03 -2.81
C ALA A 231 -4.34 -9.58 -3.80
N HIS A 232 -4.36 -8.29 -4.09
CA HIS A 232 -5.23 -7.71 -5.10
C HIS A 232 -4.88 -8.23 -6.50
N GLN A 233 -5.86 -8.26 -7.42
CA GLN A 233 -5.67 -8.87 -8.74
C GLN A 233 -4.56 -8.20 -9.56
N ILE A 234 -4.39 -6.89 -9.38
CA ILE A 234 -3.26 -6.11 -9.92
C ILE A 234 -1.94 -6.84 -9.70
N TRP A 235 -1.67 -7.30 -8.47
CA TRP A 235 -0.42 -7.98 -8.12
C TRP A 235 -0.49 -9.49 -8.31
N LYS A 236 -1.63 -10.13 -8.02
CA LYS A 236 -1.82 -11.59 -8.16
C LYS A 236 -1.53 -12.07 -9.59
N PHE A 237 -1.88 -11.28 -10.60
CA PHE A 237 -1.69 -11.63 -12.01
C PHE A 237 -0.47 -10.94 -12.65
N THR A 238 0.39 -10.28 -11.87
CA THR A 238 1.65 -9.72 -12.37
C THR A 238 2.69 -10.82 -12.52
N SER A 239 3.29 -10.92 -13.70
CA SER A 239 4.48 -11.76 -13.89
C SER A 239 5.71 -11.07 -13.32
N ASN A 240 6.79 -11.83 -13.04
CA ASN A 240 8.05 -11.27 -12.53
C ASN A 240 8.83 -10.42 -13.56
N ASN A 241 8.23 -10.09 -14.71
CA ASN A 241 8.82 -9.24 -15.73
C ASN A 241 8.80 -7.77 -15.31
N THR A 242 9.92 -7.07 -15.46
CA THR A 242 10.06 -5.65 -15.07
C THR A 242 9.03 -4.73 -15.76
N LEU A 243 8.68 -4.99 -17.02
CA LEU A 243 7.65 -4.23 -17.73
C LEU A 243 6.26 -4.45 -17.11
N GLU A 244 5.91 -5.69 -16.80
CA GLU A 244 4.61 -6.03 -16.19
C GLU A 244 4.49 -5.45 -14.78
N VAL A 245 5.59 -5.47 -14.01
CA VAL A 245 5.66 -4.78 -12.71
C VAL A 245 5.41 -3.27 -12.88
N LYS A 246 6.07 -2.61 -13.84
CA LYS A 246 5.83 -1.18 -14.11
C LYS A 246 4.38 -0.89 -14.51
N LYS A 247 3.75 -1.74 -15.33
CA LYS A 247 2.32 -1.60 -15.68
C LYS A 247 1.44 -1.69 -14.44
N ALA A 248 1.69 -2.66 -13.56
CA ALA A 248 0.98 -2.83 -12.30
C ALA A 248 1.19 -1.64 -11.35
N GLU A 249 2.41 -1.10 -11.24
CA GLU A 249 2.70 0.10 -10.44
C GLU A 249 1.89 1.31 -10.90
N ILE A 250 1.79 1.56 -12.22
CA ILE A 250 1.01 2.67 -12.75
C ILE A 250 -0.48 2.50 -12.41
N LYS A 251 -1.02 1.29 -12.60
CA LYS A 251 -2.41 1.01 -12.25
C LYS A 251 -2.65 1.13 -10.73
N ALA A 252 -1.72 0.65 -9.90
CA ALA A 252 -1.76 0.80 -8.45
C ALA A 252 -1.75 2.28 -8.01
N LYS A 253 -1.00 3.15 -8.71
CA LYS A 253 -1.04 4.60 -8.47
C LYS A 253 -2.38 5.22 -8.84
N LEU A 254 -3.00 4.79 -9.94
CA LEU A 254 -4.30 5.30 -10.40
C LEU A 254 -5.42 4.89 -9.45
N ILE A 255 -5.52 3.60 -9.10
CA ILE A 255 -6.57 3.07 -8.20
C ILE A 255 -6.49 3.70 -6.79
N THR A 256 -5.28 4.04 -6.32
CA THR A 256 -5.07 4.73 -5.03
C THR A 256 -5.05 6.26 -5.13
N ARG A 257 -5.36 6.82 -6.30
CA ARG A 257 -5.28 8.27 -6.62
C ARG A 257 -3.98 8.92 -6.14
N THR A 258 -2.88 8.22 -6.32
CA THR A 258 -1.53 8.74 -6.07
C THR A 258 -0.75 9.00 -7.34
N TYR A 259 -1.31 8.64 -8.49
CA TYR A 259 -0.86 9.12 -9.79
C TYR A 259 -1.09 10.63 -9.88
N THR A 260 -0.03 11.40 -10.16
CA THR A 260 -0.07 12.87 -10.07
C THR A 260 -0.64 13.49 -11.34
N LEU A 261 -1.90 13.94 -11.26
CA LEU A 261 -2.60 14.71 -12.29
C LEU A 261 -2.62 16.21 -11.94
N GLN A 262 -3.04 17.11 -12.85
CA GLN A 262 -3.10 18.55 -12.53
C GLN A 262 -4.04 18.85 -11.36
N VAL A 263 -5.18 18.15 -11.23
CA VAL A 263 -6.08 18.36 -10.08
C VAL A 263 -5.38 18.08 -8.74
N ASP A 264 -4.44 17.14 -8.71
CA ASP A 264 -3.67 16.84 -7.51
C ASP A 264 -2.57 17.88 -7.27
N ARG A 265 -1.95 18.38 -8.34
CA ARG A 265 -0.94 19.45 -8.25
C ARG A 265 -1.56 20.76 -7.75
N ALA A 266 -2.68 21.16 -8.32
CA ALA A 266 -3.42 22.37 -7.95
C ALA A 266 -3.81 22.37 -6.45
N LYS A 267 -4.16 21.21 -5.87
CA LYS A 267 -4.45 21.08 -4.43
C LYS A 267 -3.26 21.39 -3.51
N PHE A 268 -2.03 21.17 -3.98
CA PHE A 268 -0.82 21.38 -3.17
C PHE A 268 0.00 22.60 -3.59
N SER A 269 -0.26 23.16 -4.77
CA SER A 269 0.38 24.39 -5.20
C SER A 269 -0.20 25.58 -4.43
N ARG A 270 0.69 26.47 -3.96
CA ARG A 270 0.29 27.77 -3.39
C ARG A 270 -0.02 28.79 -4.47
N ASN A 271 0.49 28.55 -5.68
CA ASN A 271 0.15 29.35 -6.84
C ASN A 271 -1.20 28.85 -7.36
N VAL A 272 -1.96 29.74 -8.00
CA VAL A 272 -3.18 29.39 -8.74
C VAL A 272 -2.76 28.60 -9.98
N GLU A 273 -2.18 27.42 -9.77
CA GLU A 273 -1.98 26.44 -10.83
C GLU A 273 -3.37 26.03 -11.29
N GLN A 274 -3.60 26.16 -12.59
CA GLN A 274 -4.84 25.72 -13.20
C GLN A 274 -4.88 24.19 -13.11
N ASP A 275 -5.98 23.67 -12.60
CA ASP A 275 -6.31 22.24 -12.56
C ASP A 275 -6.61 21.69 -13.98
N MET A 276 -6.63 22.57 -14.97
CA MET A 276 -6.80 22.29 -16.40
C MET A 276 -5.73 21.34 -16.94
N CYS A 277 -6.17 20.41 -17.79
CA CYS A 277 -5.31 19.43 -18.43
C CYS A 277 -4.30 20.07 -19.37
N GLN A 278 -3.01 19.99 -19.02
CA GLN A 278 -1.89 20.50 -19.82
C GLN A 278 -1.78 19.89 -21.22
N LEU A 279 -2.47 18.76 -21.48
CA LEU A 279 -2.43 18.11 -22.78
C LEU A 279 -3.47 18.66 -23.76
N CYS A 280 -4.69 18.96 -23.30
CA CYS A 280 -5.79 19.37 -24.17
C CYS A 280 -6.38 20.74 -23.83
N ASN A 281 -6.01 21.32 -22.68
CA ASN A 281 -6.45 22.62 -22.16
C ASN A 281 -7.97 22.83 -22.15
N SER A 282 -8.76 21.75 -22.10
CA SER A 282 -10.22 21.82 -22.28
C SER A 282 -11.04 21.51 -21.02
N ALA A 283 -10.47 20.79 -20.05
CA ALA A 283 -11.15 20.40 -18.82
C ALA A 283 -10.12 20.15 -17.69
N THR A 284 -10.59 20.06 -16.45
CA THR A 284 -9.77 19.65 -15.29
C THR A 284 -9.17 18.26 -15.50
N GLU A 285 -7.86 18.11 -15.27
CA GLU A 285 -7.21 16.79 -15.36
C GLU A 285 -7.41 16.00 -14.08
N ASP A 286 -8.56 15.33 -13.98
CA ASP A 286 -8.81 14.32 -12.98
C ASP A 286 -8.68 12.90 -13.56
N THR A 287 -8.95 11.89 -12.72
CA THR A 287 -8.81 10.48 -13.12
C THR A 287 -9.78 10.10 -14.24
N GLU A 288 -10.98 10.66 -14.24
CA GLU A 288 -12.00 10.36 -15.25
C GLU A 288 -11.62 10.99 -16.59
N HIS A 289 -11.25 12.26 -16.57
CA HIS A 289 -10.74 12.96 -17.74
C HIS A 289 -9.53 12.24 -18.35
N PHE A 290 -8.54 11.89 -17.53
CA PHE A 290 -7.33 11.19 -17.97
C PHE A 290 -7.64 9.82 -18.60
N MET A 291 -8.56 9.07 -18.00
CA MET A 291 -8.87 7.70 -18.43
C MET A 291 -9.87 7.62 -19.58
N LEU A 292 -10.80 8.57 -19.70
CA LEU A 292 -11.98 8.44 -20.57
C LEU A 292 -12.27 9.64 -21.47
N GLU A 293 -11.60 10.79 -21.34
CA GLU A 293 -12.04 12.00 -22.06
C GLU A 293 -10.92 12.73 -22.81
N CYS A 294 -9.73 12.85 -22.23
CA CYS A 294 -8.62 13.67 -22.74
C CYS A 294 -8.31 13.45 -24.23
N ASN A 295 -8.64 14.43 -25.08
CA ASN A 295 -8.52 14.36 -26.54
C ASN A 295 -7.11 14.00 -27.01
N ALA A 296 -6.08 14.55 -26.37
CA ALA A 296 -4.67 14.28 -26.69
C ALA A 296 -4.26 12.80 -26.48
N LEU A 297 -5.03 12.05 -25.68
CA LEU A 297 -4.79 10.63 -25.40
C LEU A 297 -5.77 9.70 -26.15
N LYS A 298 -6.68 10.26 -26.96
CA LYS A 298 -7.76 9.52 -27.62
C LYS A 298 -7.24 8.33 -28.45
N THR A 299 -6.23 8.53 -29.29
CA THR A 299 -5.70 7.46 -30.15
C THR A 299 -5.15 6.27 -29.35
N GLU A 300 -4.40 6.53 -28.26
CA GLU A 300 -3.85 5.46 -27.42
C GLU A 300 -4.96 4.77 -26.62
N ARG A 301 -5.93 5.55 -26.13
CA ARG A 301 -7.10 5.07 -25.40
C ARG A 301 -7.97 4.16 -26.25
N ASP A 302 -8.35 4.60 -27.45
CA ASP A 302 -9.22 3.86 -28.37
C ASP A 302 -8.60 2.50 -28.72
N LYS A 303 -7.30 2.45 -29.00
CA LYS A 303 -6.57 1.19 -29.25
C LYS A 303 -6.77 0.14 -28.15
N HIS A 304 -6.61 0.52 -26.89
CA HIS A 304 -6.74 -0.42 -25.78
C HIS A 304 -8.21 -0.67 -25.39
N LEU A 305 -9.07 0.36 -25.49
CA LEU A 305 -10.50 0.21 -25.24
C LEU A 305 -11.15 -0.71 -26.26
N THR A 306 -10.85 -0.60 -27.55
CA THR A 306 -11.37 -1.55 -28.57
C THR A 306 -11.01 -2.99 -28.21
N THR A 307 -9.78 -3.23 -27.73
CA THR A 307 -9.34 -4.55 -27.27
C THR A 307 -10.14 -5.03 -26.06
N LEU A 308 -10.33 -4.17 -25.05
CA LEU A 308 -11.12 -4.47 -23.86
C LEU A 308 -12.59 -4.76 -24.21
N ILE A 309 -13.19 -3.91 -25.03
CA ILE A 309 -14.58 -4.01 -25.46
C ILE A 309 -14.79 -5.32 -26.23
N SER A 310 -13.94 -5.62 -27.21
CA SER A 310 -14.00 -6.86 -27.97
C SER A 310 -13.88 -8.09 -27.05
N TYR A 311 -12.94 -8.06 -26.10
CA TYR A 311 -12.78 -9.15 -25.14
C TYR A 311 -14.02 -9.36 -24.27
N VAL A 312 -14.57 -8.28 -23.68
CA VAL A 312 -15.76 -8.36 -22.82
C VAL A 312 -16.97 -8.83 -23.61
N LYS A 313 -17.21 -8.27 -24.80
CA LYS A 313 -18.33 -8.64 -25.67
C LYS A 313 -18.29 -10.12 -26.06
N ASN A 314 -17.11 -10.63 -26.41
CA ASN A 314 -16.93 -12.00 -26.87
C ASN A 314 -16.93 -13.05 -25.73
N ASN A 315 -16.36 -12.73 -24.56
CA ASN A 315 -16.15 -13.72 -23.48
C ASN A 315 -17.13 -13.60 -22.30
N ILE A 316 -17.83 -12.47 -22.19
CA ILE A 316 -18.71 -12.15 -21.06
C ILE A 316 -20.12 -11.83 -21.55
N GLY A 317 -20.25 -11.02 -22.60
CA GLY A 317 -21.50 -10.73 -23.31
C GLY A 317 -21.79 -9.24 -23.49
N ASN A 318 -22.49 -8.89 -24.58
CA ASN A 318 -22.78 -7.50 -24.96
C ASN A 318 -23.58 -6.73 -23.89
N LYS A 319 -24.66 -7.32 -23.37
CA LYS A 319 -25.56 -6.68 -22.38
C LYS A 319 -24.81 -6.19 -21.13
N ILE A 320 -23.78 -6.93 -20.75
CA ILE A 320 -22.96 -6.64 -19.57
C ILE A 320 -22.09 -5.42 -19.82
N PHE A 321 -21.45 -5.36 -20.98
CA PHE A 321 -20.66 -4.20 -21.37
C PHE A 321 -21.51 -2.93 -21.42
N ASP A 322 -22.71 -3.02 -22.02
CA ASP A 322 -23.63 -1.89 -22.11
C ASP A 322 -24.06 -1.41 -20.71
N LYS A 323 -24.26 -2.33 -19.77
CA LYS A 323 -24.56 -1.99 -18.36
C LYS A 323 -23.42 -1.23 -17.70
N ILE A 324 -22.16 -1.68 -17.85
CA ILE A 324 -20.98 -1.00 -17.29
C ILE A 324 -20.87 0.44 -17.85
N MET A 325 -21.12 0.61 -19.15
CA MET A 325 -21.07 1.92 -19.81
C MET A 325 -22.20 2.84 -19.36
N ASN A 326 -23.44 2.34 -19.29
CA ASN A 326 -24.62 3.14 -18.96
C ASN A 326 -24.63 3.59 -17.49
N GLU A 327 -24.02 2.82 -16.58
CA GLU A 327 -23.93 3.17 -15.16
C GLU A 327 -22.74 4.09 -14.82
N GLY A 328 -21.95 4.52 -15.83
CA GLY A 328 -20.78 5.37 -15.59
C GLY A 328 -19.66 4.67 -14.81
N GLN A 329 -19.65 3.34 -14.78
CA GLN A 329 -18.70 2.56 -13.98
C GLN A 329 -17.41 2.22 -14.72
N MET A 330 -17.21 2.77 -15.92
CA MET A 330 -16.07 2.40 -16.78
C MET A 330 -14.71 2.69 -16.13
N VAL A 331 -14.56 3.78 -15.38
CA VAL A 331 -13.32 4.06 -14.64
C VAL A 331 -13.08 3.00 -13.55
N GLU A 332 -14.11 2.67 -12.78
CA GLU A 332 -14.02 1.64 -11.73
C GLU A 332 -13.70 0.27 -12.33
N PHE A 333 -14.37 -0.11 -13.43
CA PHE A 333 -14.11 -1.35 -14.16
C PHE A 333 -12.67 -1.46 -14.68
N ILE A 334 -12.13 -0.36 -15.21
CA ILE A 334 -10.74 -0.34 -15.69
C ILE A 334 -9.76 -0.44 -14.52
N LEU A 335 -10.00 0.29 -13.42
CA LEU A 335 -9.06 0.36 -12.29
C LEU A 335 -9.16 -0.84 -11.34
N ASP A 336 -10.34 -1.39 -11.12
CA ASP A 336 -10.61 -2.56 -10.28
C ASP A 336 -11.69 -3.45 -10.89
N SER A 337 -11.28 -4.27 -11.85
CA SER A 337 -12.17 -5.26 -12.49
C SER A 337 -12.68 -6.35 -11.54
N SER A 338 -12.22 -6.33 -10.28
CA SER A 338 -12.54 -7.32 -9.26
C SER A 338 -13.41 -6.79 -8.13
N SER A 339 -13.89 -5.54 -8.24
CA SER A 339 -14.80 -4.96 -7.24
C SER A 339 -16.11 -5.74 -7.16
N GLU A 340 -16.70 -5.81 -5.97
CA GLU A 340 -17.98 -6.49 -5.75
C GLU A 340 -19.08 -5.86 -6.61
N LYS A 341 -19.09 -4.54 -6.81
CA LYS A 341 -20.04 -3.87 -7.72
C LYS A 341 -19.94 -4.42 -9.15
N ILE A 342 -18.73 -4.60 -9.66
CA ILE A 342 -18.52 -5.19 -10.98
C ILE A 342 -18.94 -6.66 -10.98
N LYS A 343 -18.69 -7.44 -9.91
CA LYS A 343 -19.16 -8.83 -9.81
C LYS A 343 -20.68 -8.98 -9.74
N GLU A 344 -21.37 -8.04 -9.09
CA GLU A 344 -22.83 -8.03 -9.03
C GLU A 344 -23.44 -7.76 -10.41
N ILE A 345 -22.81 -6.90 -11.19
CA ILE A 345 -23.18 -6.66 -12.60
C ILE A 345 -22.83 -7.88 -13.45
N VAL A 346 -21.72 -8.55 -13.11
CA VAL A 346 -21.07 -9.50 -13.99
C VAL A 346 -20.69 -10.77 -13.25
N ASN A 347 -21.34 -11.89 -13.58
CA ASN A 347 -20.91 -13.22 -13.12
C ASN A 347 -19.62 -13.67 -13.85
N ILE A 348 -18.51 -12.98 -13.60
CA ILE A 348 -17.23 -13.16 -14.29
C ILE A 348 -16.53 -14.41 -13.76
N LYS A 349 -16.24 -15.36 -14.66
CA LYS A 349 -15.34 -16.48 -14.36
C LYS A 349 -13.94 -15.94 -14.02
N HIS A 350 -13.24 -16.56 -13.07
CA HIS A 350 -11.91 -16.11 -12.62
C HIS A 350 -10.90 -15.90 -13.77
N GLN A 351 -10.93 -16.73 -14.82
CA GLN A 351 -10.04 -16.57 -15.98
C GLN A 351 -10.29 -15.25 -16.73
N ASN A 352 -11.55 -14.84 -16.88
CA ASN A 352 -11.90 -13.59 -17.54
C ASN A 352 -11.39 -12.37 -16.74
N ILE A 353 -11.41 -12.43 -15.41
CA ILE A 353 -10.85 -11.35 -14.55
C ILE A 353 -9.36 -11.18 -14.83
N ARG A 354 -8.60 -12.28 -14.95
CA ARG A 354 -7.16 -12.22 -15.23
C ARG A 354 -6.85 -11.51 -16.54
N ASP A 355 -7.58 -11.84 -17.60
CA ASP A 355 -7.35 -11.27 -18.93
C ASP A 355 -7.80 -9.82 -19.00
N ILE A 356 -8.95 -9.47 -18.39
CA ILE A 356 -9.38 -8.08 -18.22
C ILE A 356 -8.32 -7.28 -17.46
N GLU A 357 -7.78 -7.83 -16.38
CA GLU A 357 -6.74 -7.18 -15.57
C GLU A 357 -5.46 -6.93 -16.39
N ASN A 358 -5.08 -7.87 -17.25
CA ASN A 358 -3.94 -7.69 -18.16
C ASN A 358 -4.17 -6.56 -19.18
N ILE A 359 -5.35 -6.54 -19.80
CA ILE A 359 -5.73 -5.53 -20.80
C ILE A 359 -5.77 -4.14 -20.16
N THR A 360 -6.46 -4.01 -19.02
CA THR A 360 -6.62 -2.73 -18.32
C THR A 360 -5.32 -2.19 -17.73
N ARG A 361 -4.41 -3.04 -17.24
CA ARG A 361 -3.05 -2.62 -16.87
C ARG A 361 -2.26 -2.07 -18.05
N THR A 362 -2.37 -2.73 -19.21
CA THR A 362 -1.71 -2.30 -20.43
C THR A 362 -2.28 -0.96 -20.91
N LEU A 363 -3.59 -0.77 -20.83
CA LEU A 363 -4.26 0.51 -21.07
C LEU A 363 -3.70 1.62 -20.17
N CYS A 364 -3.70 1.42 -18.85
CA CYS A 364 -3.22 2.41 -17.88
C CYS A 364 -1.76 2.83 -18.17
N TYR A 365 -0.91 1.86 -18.48
CA TYR A 365 0.50 2.10 -18.80
C TYR A 365 0.69 2.80 -20.16
N GLY A 366 -0.11 2.44 -21.17
CA GLY A 366 -0.11 3.10 -22.48
C GLY A 366 -0.44 4.59 -22.35
N LEU A 367 -1.52 4.91 -21.62
CA LEU A 367 -1.92 6.29 -21.33
C LEU A 367 -0.83 7.06 -20.58
N HIS A 368 -0.23 6.44 -19.55
CA HIS A 368 0.88 7.03 -18.80
C HIS A 368 2.08 7.36 -19.70
N THR A 369 2.48 6.42 -20.56
CA THR A 369 3.63 6.58 -21.47
C THR A 369 3.37 7.69 -22.48
N LYS A 370 2.17 7.71 -23.08
CA LYS A 370 1.78 8.74 -24.05
C LYS A 370 1.73 10.13 -23.41
N ARG A 371 1.09 10.26 -22.23
CA ARG A 371 1.04 11.50 -21.46
C ARG A 371 2.45 12.02 -21.15
N THR A 372 3.32 11.16 -20.63
CA THR A 372 4.70 11.55 -20.29
C THR A 372 5.47 12.03 -21.53
N THR A 373 5.27 11.37 -22.68
CA THR A 373 5.90 11.77 -23.94
C THR A 373 5.41 13.14 -24.43
N LEU A 374 4.12 13.43 -24.29
CA LEU A 374 3.54 14.72 -24.69
C LEU A 374 3.99 15.86 -23.77
N LEU A 375 3.97 15.64 -22.45
CA LEU A 375 4.40 16.64 -21.46
C LEU A 375 5.90 16.98 -21.52
N ASN A 376 6.73 16.09 -22.07
CA ASN A 376 8.16 16.37 -22.26
C ASN A 376 8.44 17.15 -23.55
N LYS A 377 7.44 17.32 -24.43
CA LYS A 377 7.56 18.10 -25.68
C LYS A 377 7.00 19.52 -25.55
N SER A 378 6.05 19.72 -24.63
CA SER A 378 5.56 21.03 -24.19
C SER A 378 6.55 21.67 -23.23
#